data_AF-A0A6N4V857-F1
#
_entry.id   AF-A0A6N4V857-F1
#
_cell.length_a   1.000
_cell.length_b   1.000
_cell.length_c   1.000
_cell.angle_alpha   90.00
_cell.angle_beta   90.00
_cell.angle_gamma   90.00
#
_symmetry.space_group_name_H-M   'P 1'
#
loop_
_entity.id
_entity.type
_entity.pdbx_description
1 polymer ?
#
loop_
_entity_poly.entity_id
_entity_poly.type
_entity_poly.pdbx_seq_one_letter_code
_entity_poly.pdbx_strand_id
1 'polypeptide(L)'
;MTSAVHQRFLAEWYVPECAEADVSDIVQLMRSATSGPGPCAVVRLVATLAVPADEVVFGLFEAPSADSVTDVCERAGLPPMRINAALDVGLSGSRVPG
;
A
#
# COMPACT_ATOMS: atom_id res chain seq x y z
N MET A 1 22.24 -16.01 6.61
CA MET A 1 21.12 -15.41 5.86
C MET A 1 20.75 -14.13 6.57
N THR A 2 21.21 -12.98 6.07
CA THR A 2 20.83 -11.66 6.61
C THR A 2 19.36 -11.42 6.28
N SER A 3 18.49 -11.32 7.29
CA SER A 3 17.16 -10.74 7.10
C SER A 3 17.36 -9.35 6.51
N ALA A 4 16.89 -9.13 5.28
CA ALA A 4 16.78 -7.79 4.74
C ALA A 4 15.79 -7.03 5.64
N VAL A 5 16.23 -5.93 6.24
CA VAL A 5 15.32 -5.07 7.01
C VAL A 5 14.34 -4.47 6.01
N HIS A 6 13.08 -4.89 6.07
CA HIS A 6 12.00 -4.28 5.30
C HIS A 6 11.38 -3.19 6.17
N GLN A 7 11.38 -1.97 5.64
CA GLN A 7 10.72 -0.82 6.27
C GLN A 7 9.27 -0.79 5.81
N ARG A 8 8.42 -0.13 6.58
CA ARG A 8 7.03 0.09 6.21
C ARG A 8 6.87 1.45 5.54
N PHE A 9 6.08 1.50 4.48
CA PHE A 9 5.78 2.71 3.74
C PHE A 9 4.29 2.83 3.53
N LEU A 10 3.76 4.04 3.70
CA LEU A 10 2.37 4.37 3.44
C LEU A 10 2.29 5.15 2.14
N ALA A 11 1.71 4.55 1.12
CA ALA A 11 1.39 5.21 -0.14
C ALA A 11 -0.04 5.77 -0.09
N GLU A 12 -0.22 6.97 -0.63
CA GLU A 12 -1.49 7.69 -0.66
C GLU A 12 -1.93 7.93 -2.10
N TRP A 13 -3.18 7.60 -2.42
CA TRP A 13 -3.81 7.94 -3.70
C TRP A 13 -5.07 8.75 -3.45
N TYR A 14 -5.24 9.83 -4.21
CA TYR A 14 -6.50 10.56 -4.29
C TYR A 14 -7.39 9.89 -5.33
N VAL A 15 -8.63 9.59 -4.95
CA VAL A 15 -9.64 8.92 -5.78
C VAL A 15 -10.88 9.81 -5.79
N PRO A 16 -11.04 10.67 -6.82
CA PRO A 16 -12.17 11.57 -6.93
C PRO A 16 -13.48 10.78 -6.86
N GLU A 17 -14.45 11.27 -6.09
CA GLU A 17 -15.76 10.63 -5.94
C GLU A 17 -15.71 9.19 -5.42
N CYS A 18 -14.58 8.80 -4.79
CA CYS A 18 -14.21 7.52 -4.15
C CYS A 18 -15.35 6.50 -3.99
N ALA A 19 -15.83 5.96 -5.11
CA ALA A 19 -16.90 4.99 -5.08
C ALA A 19 -16.32 3.66 -4.58
N GLU A 20 -17.13 2.87 -3.88
CA GLU A 20 -16.65 1.60 -3.32
C GLU A 20 -16.08 0.65 -4.39
N ALA A 21 -16.59 0.73 -5.63
CA ALA A 21 -16.07 -0.03 -6.77
C ALA A 21 -14.63 0.40 -7.15
N ASP A 22 -14.37 1.71 -7.23
CA ASP A 22 -13.05 2.26 -7.58
C ASP A 22 -12.01 1.90 -6.51
N VAL A 23 -12.41 1.95 -5.24
CA VAL A 23 -11.57 1.51 -4.11
C VAL A 23 -11.22 0.04 -4.24
N SER A 24 -12.23 -0.82 -4.47
CA SER A 24 -12.01 -2.27 -4.60
C SER A 24 -11.07 -2.59 -5.77
N ASP A 25 -11.21 -1.88 -6.88
CA ASP A 25 -10.37 -2.06 -8.07
C ASP A 25 -8.91 -1.65 -7.79
N ILE A 26 -8.69 -0.52 -7.10
CA ILE A 26 -7.35 -0.10 -6.67
C ILE A 26 -6.71 -1.14 -5.75
N VAL A 27 -7.47 -1.66 -4.78
CA VAL A 27 -7.00 -2.71 -3.85
C VAL A 27 -6.63 -3.98 -4.59
N GLN A 28 -7.50 -4.43 -5.51
CA GLN A 28 -7.28 -5.63 -6.33
C GLN A 28 -6.03 -5.45 -7.21
N LEU A 29 -5.87 -4.29 -7.84
CA LEU A 29 -4.73 -3.97 -8.68
C LEU A 29 -3.42 -3.99 -7.89
N MET A 30 -3.38 -3.33 -6.73
CA MET A 30 -2.18 -3.30 -5.88
C MET A 30 -1.81 -4.68 -5.32
N ARG A 31 -2.80 -5.50 -4.97
CA ARG A 31 -2.58 -6.91 -4.61
C ARG A 31 -1.97 -7.67 -5.78
N SER A 32 -2.50 -7.51 -6.99
CA SER A 32 -1.98 -8.19 -8.17
C SER A 32 -0.53 -7.79 -8.48
N ALA A 33 -0.21 -6.49 -8.37
CA ALA A 33 1.13 -5.94 -8.65
C ALA A 33 2.21 -6.43 -7.66
N THR A 34 1.81 -6.82 -6.45
CA THR A 34 2.72 -7.28 -5.39
C THR A 34 2.73 -8.80 -5.19
N SER A 35 1.78 -9.55 -5.77
CA SER A 35 1.65 -11.01 -5.58
C SER A 35 2.43 -11.86 -6.59
N GLY A 36 3.01 -11.26 -7.63
CA GLY A 36 3.69 -11.96 -8.71
C GLY A 36 5.20 -12.16 -8.50
N PRO A 37 5.81 -13.24 -9.03
CA PRO A 37 7.26 -13.37 -9.10
C PRO A 37 7.83 -12.32 -10.07
N GLY A 38 8.86 -11.59 -9.65
CA GLY A 38 9.48 -10.53 -10.47
C GLY A 38 10.30 -9.56 -9.62
N PRO A 39 10.81 -8.45 -10.20
CA PRO A 39 11.54 -7.42 -9.47
C PRO A 39 10.70 -6.75 -8.36
N CYS A 40 9.37 -6.85 -8.42
CA CYS A 40 8.46 -6.48 -7.33
C CYS A 40 8.49 -7.41 -6.12
N ALA A 41 9.11 -8.59 -6.18
CA ALA A 41 9.00 -9.63 -5.14
C ALA A 41 9.54 -9.21 -3.77
N VAL A 42 10.27 -8.09 -3.71
CA VAL A 42 10.77 -7.47 -2.48
C VAL A 42 9.80 -6.46 -1.85
N VAL A 43 8.68 -6.16 -2.52
CA VAL A 43 7.64 -5.25 -2.05
C VAL A 43 6.38 -6.05 -1.76
N ARG A 44 5.92 -5.98 -0.52
CA ARG A 44 4.73 -6.69 -0.05
C ARG A 44 3.66 -5.69 0.38
N LEU A 45 2.46 -5.81 -0.19
CA LEU A 45 1.30 -5.10 0.32
C LEU A 45 0.82 -5.77 1.63
N VAL A 46 0.87 -5.03 2.73
CA VAL A 46 0.49 -5.49 4.07
C VAL A 46 -1.00 -5.26 4.31
N ALA A 47 -1.46 -4.04 4.02
CA ALA A 47 -2.84 -3.62 4.24
C ALA A 47 -3.22 -2.50 3.27
N THR A 48 -4.53 -2.35 3.06
CA THR A 48 -5.11 -1.23 2.33
C THR A 48 -6.23 -0.64 3.18
N LEU A 49 -6.32 0.69 3.22
CA LEU A 49 -7.35 1.42 3.91
C LEU A 49 -7.94 2.45 2.95
N ALA A 50 -9.26 2.47 2.82
CA ALA A 50 -9.95 3.52 2.09
C ALA A 50 -10.66 4.45 3.05
N VAL A 51 -10.60 5.74 2.77
CA VAL A 51 -11.29 6.79 3.51
C VAL A 51 -12.15 7.54 2.48
N PRO A 52 -13.35 7.03 2.16
CA PRO A 52 -14.21 7.64 1.13
C PRO A 52 -14.58 9.09 1.44
N ALA A 53 -14.74 9.43 2.72
CA ALA A 53 -15.04 10.79 3.16
C ALA A 53 -13.95 11.81 2.79
N ASP A 54 -12.69 11.36 2.75
CA ASP A 54 -11.54 12.19 2.39
C ASP A 54 -11.10 11.95 0.95
N GLU A 55 -11.81 11.08 0.21
CA GLU A 55 -11.48 10.68 -1.17
C GLU A 55 -10.06 10.12 -1.31
N VAL A 56 -9.58 9.40 -0.29
CA VAL A 56 -8.21 8.87 -0.25
C VAL A 56 -8.19 7.36 -0.02
N VAL A 57 -7.30 6.70 -0.74
CA VAL A 57 -6.91 5.30 -0.49
C VAL A 57 -5.46 5.27 -0.03
N PHE A 58 -5.20 4.47 0.99
CA PHE A 58 -3.89 4.21 1.56
C PHE A 58 -3.48 2.76 1.32
N GLY A 59 -2.21 2.57 0.97
CA GLY A 59 -1.56 1.27 0.86
C GLY A 59 -0.38 1.20 1.82
N LEU A 60 -0.39 0.23 2.73
CA LEU A 60 0.74 -0.06 3.60
C LEU A 60 1.61 -1.14 2.94
N PHE A 61 2.85 -0.81 2.64
CA PHE A 61 3.83 -1.69 2.01
C PHE A 61 4.98 -1.99 2.93
N GLU A 62 5.52 -3.22 2.85
CA GLU A 62 6.84 -3.59 3.35
C GLU A 62 7.79 -3.65 2.16
N ALA A 63 8.87 -2.88 2.20
CA ALA A 63 9.81 -2.75 1.09
C ALA A 63 11.22 -2.38 1.58
N PRO A 64 12.26 -2.54 0.75
CA PRO A 64 13.60 -2.07 1.10
C PRO A 64 13.75 -0.53 1.02
N SER A 65 12.93 0.16 0.23
CA SER A 65 12.95 1.62 0.09
C SER A 65 11.60 2.19 -0.37
N ALA A 66 11.39 3.50 -0.18
CA ALA A 66 10.24 4.22 -0.73
C ALA A 66 10.20 4.15 -2.26
N ASP A 67 11.36 4.27 -2.92
CA ASP A 67 11.49 4.17 -4.39
C ASP A 67 10.97 2.82 -4.91
N SER A 68 11.24 1.73 -4.18
CA SER A 68 10.73 0.41 -4.56
C SER A 68 9.20 0.36 -4.54
N VAL A 69 8.57 1.08 -3.61
CA VAL A 69 7.11 1.20 -3.53
C VAL A 69 6.59 2.06 -4.69
N THR A 70 7.22 3.21 -4.96
CA THR A 70 6.92 4.06 -6.13
C THR A 70 6.93 3.23 -7.41
N ASP A 71 8.00 2.48 -7.65
CA ASP A 71 8.17 1.69 -8.86
C ASP A 71 7.07 0.63 -9.03
N VAL A 72 6.64 -0.03 -7.95
CA VAL A 72 5.51 -0.99 -8.00
C VAL A 72 4.22 -0.29 -8.38
N CYS A 73 3.94 0.83 -7.73
CA CYS A 73 2.71 1.58 -7.92
C CYS A 73 2.64 2.18 -9.34
N GLU A 74 3.75 2.69 -9.87
CA GLU A 74 3.89 3.16 -11.25
C GLU A 74 3.69 2.03 -12.26
N ARG A 75 4.31 0.86 -12.05
CA ARG A 75 4.08 -0.32 -12.92
C ARG A 75 2.65 -0.82 -12.88
N ALA A 76 1.95 -0.63 -11.76
CA ALA A 76 0.53 -0.92 -11.63
C ALA A 76 -0.35 0.12 -12.34
N GLY A 77 0.21 1.23 -12.83
CA GLY A 77 -0.52 2.30 -13.50
C GLY A 77 -1.17 3.31 -12.55
N LEU A 78 -0.85 3.25 -11.25
CA LEU A 78 -1.38 4.14 -10.21
C LEU A 78 -0.23 4.77 -9.42
N PRO A 79 0.41 5.84 -9.94
CA PRO A 79 1.46 6.54 -9.21
C PRO A 79 0.89 7.11 -7.90
N PRO A 80 1.57 6.92 -6.76
CA PRO A 80 1.10 7.45 -5.49
C PRO A 80 1.32 8.97 -5.46
N MET A 81 0.36 9.69 -4.90
CA MET A 81 0.46 11.13 -4.69
C MET A 81 1.54 11.45 -3.65
N ARG A 82 1.64 10.60 -2.62
CA ARG A 82 2.64 10.71 -1.56
C ARG A 82 3.06 9.33 -1.10
N ILE A 83 4.33 9.22 -0.69
CA ILE A 83 4.84 8.07 0.08
C ILE A 83 5.44 8.61 1.36
N ASN A 84 4.95 8.12 2.50
CA ASN A 84 5.50 8.43 3.81
C ASN A 84 6.17 7.17 4.38
N ALA A 85 7.36 7.33 4.96
CA ALA A 85 7.95 6.25 5.75
C ALA A 85 7.06 6.02 6.98
N ALA A 86 6.49 4.84 7.09
CA ALA A 86 5.74 4.45 8.27
C ALA A 86 6.77 4.06 9.34
N LEU A 87 6.97 4.95 10.32
CA LEU A 87 7.60 4.60 11.59
C LEU A 87 6.91 3.33 12.11
N ASP A 88 7.67 2.41 12.73
CA ASP A 88 7.23 1.07 13.15
C ASP A 88 5.88 1.11 13.90
N VAL A 89 4.79 1.15 13.14
CA VAL A 89 3.46 1.35 13.68
C VAL A 89 3.05 -0.02 14.14
N GLY A 90 3.06 -0.21 15.46
CA GLY A 90 2.51 -1.39 16.09
C GLY A 90 1.03 -1.42 15.80
N LEU A 91 0.63 -2.04 14.68
CA LEU A 91 -0.75 -2.42 14.39
C LEU A 91 -1.14 -3.54 15.36
N SER A 92 -1.21 -3.22 16.65
CA SER A 92 -1.88 -4.05 17.63
C SER A 92 -3.37 -3.88 17.37
N GLY A 93 -3.94 -4.79 16.57
CA GLY A 93 -5.35 -4.78 16.25
C GLY A 93 -6.17 -4.91 17.54
N SER A 94 -6.63 -3.78 18.08
CA SER A 94 -7.64 -3.79 19.12
C SER A 94 -8.99 -4.08 18.46
N ARG A 95 -9.39 -5.35 18.48
CA ARG A 95 -10.76 -5.76 18.20
C ARG A 95 -11.67 -5.05 19.22
N VAL A 96 -12.46 -4.09 18.77
CA VAL A 96 -13.56 -3.51 19.58
C VAL A 96 -14.58 -4.65 19.82
N PRO A 97 -14.85 -5.04 21.08
CA PRO A 97 -15.94 -5.96 21.36
C PRO A 97 -17.27 -5.25 21.14
N GLY A 98 -18.21 -5.95 20.51
CA GLY A 98 -19.53 -5.44 20.13
C GLY A 98 -20.51 -5.27 21.28
#